data_AF-A0A2T2SVB8-F1
#
_entry.id   AF-A0A2T2SVB8-F1
#
_cell.length_a   1.000
_cell.length_b   1.000
_cell.length_c   1.000
_cell.angle_alpha   90.00
_cell.angle_beta   90.00
_cell.angle_gamma   90.00
#
_symmetry.space_group_name_H-M   'P 1'
#
loop_
_entity.id
_entity.type
_entity.pdbx_description
1 polymer ?
#
loop_
_entity_poly.entity_id
_entity_poly.type
_entity_poly.pdbx_seq_one_letter_code
_entity_poly.pdbx_strand_id
1 'polypeptide(L)'
;PGEKVDLLVAMNAAALKVHLHRVRPGGTIIANVNSFEEKDLKKADLDHNPLTDGTLDDYQVQEVPLTEITREALSDTELSIQEIDRSKNMFALGLALWMYSRPVEPAQEWIREKFDNKPEIRDANLRVLKKGYHYGETVDAFAVQYEVNEAAMTPGTYRAVRGAEALALGLVAASVKSSLRLFYGSYPITPASDILHELSEHKNFGVITFQAEDEIAAATSALGASFGGDLGVCATSGPGVALKTETIGLGVMTELPLVVIDMQRGGPSTGLPTKPEQGDLLQAVYG
;
A
#
# COMPACT_ATOMS: atom_id res chain seq x y z
N PRO A 1 -2.81 3.05 10.45
CA PRO A 1 -2.65 3.27 11.90
C PRO A 1 -3.63 4.37 12.36
N GLY A 2 -4.29 4.14 13.50
CA GLY A 2 -5.52 4.81 13.94
C GLY A 2 -6.77 3.99 13.59
N GLU A 3 -7.57 3.59 14.60
CA GLU A 3 -8.89 2.97 14.36
C GLU A 3 -9.82 3.94 13.65
N LYS A 4 -9.73 5.22 14.05
CA LYS A 4 -10.49 6.33 13.49
C LYS A 4 -9.64 7.26 12.62
N VAL A 5 -10.29 7.94 11.69
CA VAL A 5 -9.71 8.94 10.79
C VAL A 5 -10.37 10.31 11.00
N ASP A 6 -9.60 11.37 10.81
CA ASP A 6 -10.07 12.75 10.92
C ASP A 6 -10.67 13.27 9.61
N LEU A 7 -10.17 12.78 8.47
CA LEU A 7 -10.63 13.10 7.13
C LEU A 7 -10.88 11.82 6.32
N LEU A 8 -12.06 11.71 5.73
CA LEU A 8 -12.39 10.72 4.71
C LEU A 8 -12.62 11.41 3.37
N VAL A 9 -11.88 11.00 2.34
CA VAL A 9 -12.18 11.37 0.95
C VAL A 9 -12.95 10.25 0.29
N ALA A 10 -14.28 10.42 0.18
CA ALA A 10 -15.19 9.49 -0.46
C ALA A 10 -15.31 9.78 -1.96
N MET A 11 -14.54 9.04 -2.76
CA MET A 11 -14.57 9.14 -4.23
C MET A 11 -15.86 8.61 -4.87
N ASN A 12 -16.64 7.81 -4.12
CA ASN A 12 -17.92 7.24 -4.50
C ASN A 12 -18.72 6.79 -3.26
N ALA A 13 -20.00 6.47 -3.46
CA ALA A 13 -20.90 6.03 -2.39
C ALA A 13 -20.47 4.73 -1.68
N ALA A 14 -19.87 3.78 -2.41
CA ALA A 14 -19.40 2.52 -1.83
C ALA A 14 -18.25 2.73 -0.83
N ALA A 15 -17.29 3.60 -1.17
CA ALA A 15 -16.18 3.96 -0.28
C ALA A 15 -16.70 4.65 1.00
N LEU A 16 -17.72 5.50 0.87
CA LEU A 16 -18.38 6.10 2.03
C LEU A 16 -19.00 5.01 2.92
N LYS A 17 -19.87 4.15 2.36
CA LYS A 17 -20.53 3.05 3.12
C LYS A 17 -19.53 2.18 3.88
N VAL A 18 -18.43 1.79 3.23
CA VAL A 18 -17.43 0.88 3.82
C VAL A 18 -16.61 1.56 4.91
N HIS A 19 -16.32 2.86 4.80
CA HIS A 19 -15.36 3.54 5.68
C HIS A 19 -15.97 4.56 6.65
N LEU A 20 -17.27 4.87 6.56
CA LEU A 20 -17.92 5.86 7.43
C LEU A 20 -17.71 5.56 8.92
N HIS A 21 -17.80 4.30 9.33
CA HIS A 21 -17.58 3.87 10.73
C HIS A 21 -16.18 4.21 11.27
N ARG A 22 -15.22 4.50 10.40
CA ARG A 22 -13.87 4.91 10.78
C ARG A 22 -13.76 6.40 10.98
N VAL A 23 -14.68 7.22 10.48
CA VAL A 23 -14.61 8.67 10.68
C VAL A 23 -14.99 8.98 12.13
N ARG A 24 -14.19 9.78 12.82
CA ARG A 24 -14.57 10.22 14.17
C ARG A 24 -15.81 11.13 14.11
N PRO A 25 -16.67 11.16 15.15
CA PRO A 25 -17.73 12.17 15.24
C PRO A 25 -17.17 13.59 15.09
N GLY A 26 -17.83 14.43 14.30
CA GLY A 26 -17.35 15.76 13.92
C GLY A 26 -16.16 15.76 12.95
N GLY A 27 -15.72 14.59 12.47
CA GLY A 27 -14.69 14.45 11.43
C GLY A 27 -15.19 14.97 10.07
N THR A 28 -14.24 15.23 9.17
CA THR A 28 -14.54 15.82 7.87
C THR A 28 -14.68 14.74 6.79
N ILE A 29 -15.69 14.87 5.94
CA ILE A 29 -15.94 13.98 4.81
C ILE A 29 -15.94 14.82 3.54
N ILE A 30 -14.99 14.58 2.63
CA ILE A 30 -15.07 15.13 1.27
C ILE A 30 -15.78 14.09 0.40
N ALA A 31 -16.96 14.42 -0.10
CA ALA A 31 -17.76 13.54 -0.94
C ALA A 31 -17.74 14.02 -2.40
N ASN A 32 -17.35 13.13 -3.31
CA ASN A 32 -17.47 13.38 -4.75
C ASN A 32 -18.93 13.27 -5.20
N VAL A 33 -19.67 14.38 -5.22
CA VAL A 33 -21.11 14.37 -5.55
C VAL A 33 -21.43 13.76 -6.91
N ASN A 34 -20.49 13.83 -7.86
CA ASN A 34 -20.63 13.22 -9.18
C ASN A 34 -20.62 11.66 -9.15
N SER A 35 -20.50 11.03 -7.97
CA SER A 35 -20.48 9.58 -7.78
C SER A 35 -21.47 9.13 -6.69
N PHE A 36 -22.56 9.89 -6.53
CA PHE A 36 -23.71 9.62 -5.65
C PHE A 36 -25.05 9.64 -6.43
N GLU A 37 -25.01 9.45 -7.74
CA GLU A 37 -26.22 9.28 -8.56
C GLU A 37 -26.91 7.93 -8.29
N GLU A 38 -28.16 7.76 -8.72
CA GLU A 38 -28.95 6.53 -8.52
C GLU A 38 -28.20 5.25 -8.96
N LYS A 39 -27.46 5.32 -10.08
CA LYS A 39 -26.66 4.21 -10.60
C LYS A 39 -25.51 3.82 -9.66
N ASP A 40 -24.94 4.79 -8.94
CA ASP A 40 -23.81 4.59 -8.04
C ASP A 40 -24.28 4.10 -6.67
N LEU A 41 -25.44 4.59 -6.20
CA LEU A 41 -26.13 4.09 -5.01
C LEU A 41 -26.52 2.61 -5.17
N LYS A 42 -27.09 2.24 -6.33
CA LYS A 42 -27.40 0.84 -6.66
C LYS A 42 -26.16 -0.05 -6.65
N LYS A 43 -25.03 0.42 -7.20
CA LYS A 43 -23.75 -0.32 -7.15
C LYS A 43 -23.19 -0.45 -5.73
N ALA A 44 -23.46 0.53 -4.88
CA ALA A 44 -23.07 0.54 -3.47
C ALA A 44 -24.04 -0.21 -2.56
N ASP A 45 -25.15 -0.72 -3.11
CA ASP A 45 -26.23 -1.39 -2.37
C ASP A 45 -26.81 -0.45 -1.28
N LEU A 46 -27.20 0.76 -1.72
CA LEU A 46 -27.82 1.80 -0.88
C LEU A 46 -29.18 2.19 -1.43
N ASP A 47 -30.21 2.17 -0.58
CA ASP A 47 -31.58 2.55 -0.93
C ASP A 47 -31.80 4.07 -0.95
N HIS A 48 -31.06 4.80 -0.11
CA HIS A 48 -31.14 6.24 0.04
C HIS A 48 -29.76 6.89 -0.13
N ASN A 49 -29.75 8.17 -0.50
CA ASN A 49 -28.51 8.93 -0.65
C ASN A 49 -28.03 9.42 0.73
N PRO A 50 -26.87 8.95 1.23
CA PRO A 50 -26.35 9.35 2.53
C PRO A 50 -26.09 10.86 2.65
N LEU A 51 -25.92 11.55 1.52
CA LEU A 51 -25.70 13.00 1.50
C LEU A 51 -26.98 13.79 1.85
N THR A 52 -28.17 13.19 1.72
CA THR A 52 -29.45 13.92 1.88
C THR A 52 -30.44 13.26 2.83
N ASP A 53 -30.13 12.09 3.40
CA ASP A 53 -31.06 11.33 4.25
C ASP A 53 -30.82 11.51 5.76
N GLY A 54 -29.88 12.37 6.15
CA GLY A 54 -29.49 12.64 7.54
C GLY A 54 -28.42 11.68 8.10
N THR A 55 -27.93 10.72 7.31
CA THR A 55 -26.90 9.76 7.74
C THR A 55 -25.60 10.45 8.17
N LEU A 56 -25.31 11.63 7.61
CA LEU A 56 -24.06 12.35 7.83
C LEU A 56 -24.17 13.56 8.77
N ASP A 57 -25.28 13.71 9.49
CA ASP A 57 -25.54 14.89 10.34
C ASP A 57 -24.49 15.10 11.45
N ASP A 58 -23.84 14.02 11.91
CA ASP A 58 -22.78 14.06 12.93
C ASP A 58 -21.39 14.43 12.37
N TYR A 59 -21.28 14.72 11.07
CA TYR A 59 -20.00 14.95 10.37
C TYR A 59 -19.96 16.30 9.66
N GLN A 60 -18.75 16.79 9.39
CA GLN A 60 -18.53 17.95 8.53
C GLN A 60 -18.44 17.50 7.09
N VAL A 61 -19.55 17.52 6.35
CA VAL A 61 -19.60 17.07 4.96
C VAL A 61 -19.25 18.22 4.01
N GLN A 62 -18.34 17.93 3.09
CA GLN A 62 -17.91 18.81 2.02
C GLN A 62 -18.22 18.14 0.68
N GLU A 63 -19.30 18.62 0.07
CA GLU A 63 -19.76 18.16 -1.23
C GLU A 63 -18.96 18.84 -2.33
N VAL A 64 -18.14 18.07 -3.04
CA VAL A 64 -17.24 18.60 -4.06
C VAL A 64 -17.47 17.84 -5.38
N PRO A 65 -17.72 18.52 -6.50
CA PRO A 65 -17.86 17.87 -7.80
C PRO A 65 -16.48 17.54 -8.40
N LEU A 66 -15.75 16.59 -7.78
CA LEU A 66 -14.37 16.26 -8.14
C LEU A 66 -14.23 15.88 -9.60
N THR A 67 -15.17 15.08 -10.12
CA THR A 67 -15.10 14.59 -11.50
C THR A 67 -15.27 15.75 -12.49
N GLU A 68 -16.25 16.63 -12.28
CA GLU A 68 -16.50 17.76 -13.16
C GLU A 68 -15.35 18.76 -13.13
N ILE A 69 -14.88 19.15 -11.93
CA ILE A 69 -13.76 20.09 -11.79
C ILE A 69 -12.48 19.54 -12.42
N THR A 70 -12.22 18.22 -12.27
CA THR A 70 -11.04 17.57 -12.87
C THR A 70 -11.14 17.59 -14.39
N ARG A 71 -12.32 17.31 -14.96
CA ARG A 71 -12.55 17.33 -16.41
C ARG A 71 -12.47 18.74 -16.98
N GLU A 72 -13.01 19.73 -16.29
CA GLU A 72 -12.90 21.14 -16.68
C GLU A 72 -11.44 21.60 -16.67
N ALA A 73 -10.67 21.24 -15.63
CA ALA A 73 -9.26 21.62 -15.52
C ALA A 73 -8.36 21.04 -16.62
N LEU A 74 -8.83 19.99 -17.31
CA LEU A 74 -8.09 19.26 -18.35
C LEU A 74 -8.82 19.29 -19.71
N SER A 75 -9.83 20.14 -19.89
CA SER A 75 -10.65 20.16 -21.12
C SER A 75 -9.88 20.57 -22.38
N ASP A 76 -8.76 21.27 -22.20
CA ASP A 76 -7.83 21.72 -23.24
C ASP A 76 -6.72 20.70 -23.54
N THR A 77 -6.72 19.54 -22.88
CA THR A 77 -5.71 18.49 -23.11
C THR A 77 -6.19 17.44 -24.11
N GLU A 78 -5.26 16.76 -24.78
CA GLU A 78 -5.57 15.65 -25.71
C GLU A 78 -5.75 14.30 -24.99
N LEU A 79 -5.78 14.29 -23.65
CA LEU A 79 -5.92 13.09 -22.85
C LEU A 79 -7.31 12.46 -23.01
N SER A 80 -7.34 11.13 -22.94
CA SER A 80 -8.62 10.40 -22.94
C SER A 80 -9.42 10.68 -21.66
N ILE A 81 -10.75 10.53 -21.72
CA ILE A 81 -11.63 10.68 -20.55
C ILE A 81 -11.19 9.80 -19.38
N GLN A 82 -10.68 8.59 -19.65
CA GLN A 82 -10.19 7.68 -18.62
C GLN A 82 -8.93 8.21 -17.93
N GLU A 83 -8.01 8.85 -18.66
CA GLU A 83 -6.80 9.44 -18.10
C GLU A 83 -7.10 10.69 -17.27
N ILE A 84 -8.04 11.51 -17.74
CA ILE A 84 -8.57 12.66 -17.01
C ILE A 84 -9.22 12.20 -15.69
N ASP A 85 -10.13 11.23 -15.75
CA ASP A 85 -10.84 10.71 -14.57
C ASP A 85 -9.90 10.05 -13.55
N ARG A 86 -8.76 9.49 -14.00
CA ARG A 86 -7.74 8.93 -13.11
C ARG A 86 -6.95 10.00 -12.35
N SER A 87 -6.92 11.23 -12.84
CA SER A 87 -6.19 12.35 -12.22
C SER A 87 -6.94 12.99 -11.05
N LYS A 88 -8.22 12.65 -10.83
CA LYS A 88 -9.04 13.19 -9.73
C LYS A 88 -8.48 12.92 -8.33
N ASN A 89 -7.65 11.89 -8.18
CA ASN A 89 -6.94 11.62 -6.93
C ASN A 89 -5.94 12.74 -6.57
N MET A 90 -5.34 13.40 -7.57
CA MET A 90 -4.46 14.55 -7.34
C MET A 90 -5.25 15.77 -6.89
N PHE A 91 -6.48 15.94 -7.36
CA PHE A 91 -7.35 17.02 -6.88
C PHE A 91 -7.61 16.85 -5.38
N ALA A 92 -8.02 15.64 -4.98
CA ALA A 92 -8.23 15.30 -3.58
C ALA A 92 -6.96 15.47 -2.74
N LEU A 93 -5.80 15.09 -3.28
CA LEU A 93 -4.51 15.29 -2.61
C LEU A 93 -4.22 16.79 -2.42
N GLY A 94 -4.42 17.62 -3.44
CA GLY A 94 -4.20 19.06 -3.38
C GLY A 94 -5.09 19.73 -2.34
N LEU A 95 -6.38 19.36 -2.33
CA LEU A 95 -7.33 19.84 -1.34
C LEU A 95 -6.96 19.41 0.08
N ALA A 96 -6.55 18.14 0.27
CA ALA A 96 -6.11 17.65 1.58
C ALA A 96 -4.83 18.37 2.06
N LEU A 97 -3.87 18.65 1.16
CA LEU A 97 -2.67 19.41 1.51
C LEU A 97 -3.04 20.83 1.98
N TRP A 98 -3.96 21.49 1.30
CA TRP A 98 -4.46 22.80 1.71
C TRP A 98 -5.17 22.76 3.08
N MET A 99 -6.07 21.79 3.31
CA MET A 99 -6.79 21.65 4.59
C MET A 99 -5.87 21.48 5.80
N TYR A 100 -4.71 20.84 5.59
CA TYR A 100 -3.72 20.56 6.63
C TYR A 100 -2.52 21.51 6.61
N SER A 101 -2.63 22.65 5.89
CA SER A 101 -1.58 23.67 5.78
C SER A 101 -0.22 23.09 5.36
N ARG A 102 -0.23 22.07 4.48
CA ARG A 102 0.97 21.38 4.00
C ARG A 102 1.47 21.98 2.69
N PRO A 103 2.79 22.12 2.51
CA PRO A 103 3.38 22.59 1.26
C PRO A 103 3.04 21.64 0.11
N VAL A 104 2.77 22.21 -1.08
CA VAL A 104 2.41 21.45 -2.29
C VAL A 104 3.67 20.98 -3.06
N GLU A 105 4.81 21.61 -2.80
CA GLU A 105 6.07 21.41 -3.50
C GLU A 105 6.57 19.96 -3.44
N PRO A 106 6.56 19.26 -2.27
CA PRO A 106 6.99 17.87 -2.21
C PRO A 106 6.12 16.95 -3.07
N ALA A 107 4.80 17.20 -3.11
CA ALA A 107 3.89 16.43 -3.94
C ALA A 107 4.12 16.70 -5.44
N GLN A 108 4.40 17.95 -5.81
CA GLN A 108 4.76 18.30 -7.19
C GLN A 108 6.04 17.60 -7.64
N GLU A 109 7.07 17.59 -6.81
CA GLU A 109 8.33 16.96 -7.16
C GLU A 109 8.18 15.45 -7.34
N TRP A 110 7.47 14.80 -6.43
CA TRP A 110 7.14 13.38 -6.57
C TRP A 110 6.35 13.07 -7.85
N ILE A 111 5.40 13.94 -8.25
CA ILE A 111 4.67 13.77 -9.52
C ILE A 111 5.63 13.91 -10.72
N ARG A 112 6.58 14.86 -10.67
CA ARG A 112 7.58 15.04 -11.74
C ARG A 112 8.44 13.81 -11.90
N GLU A 113 8.99 13.29 -10.80
CA GLU A 113 9.83 12.08 -10.81
C GLU A 113 9.04 10.85 -11.28
N LYS A 114 7.85 10.63 -10.72
CA LYS A 114 7.04 9.44 -11.00
C LYS A 114 6.58 9.33 -12.45
N PHE A 115 6.27 10.46 -13.07
CA PHE A 115 5.73 10.52 -14.43
C PHE A 115 6.70 11.18 -15.41
N ASP A 116 8.00 11.17 -15.11
CA ASP A 116 9.03 11.78 -15.98
C ASP A 116 8.98 11.23 -17.41
N ASN A 117 8.75 9.92 -17.54
CA ASN A 117 8.60 9.22 -18.82
C ASN A 117 7.28 9.49 -19.55
N LYS A 118 6.34 10.26 -18.96
CA LYS A 118 5.01 10.56 -19.50
C LYS A 118 4.61 12.02 -19.25
N PRO A 119 5.20 12.99 -19.99
CA PRO A 119 5.04 14.42 -19.73
C PRO A 119 3.59 14.92 -19.72
N GLU A 120 2.74 14.44 -20.63
CA GLU A 120 1.32 14.84 -20.69
C GLU A 120 0.54 14.46 -19.42
N ILE A 121 0.76 13.24 -18.92
CA ILE A 121 0.15 12.75 -17.68
C ILE A 121 0.74 13.50 -16.48
N ARG A 122 2.05 13.74 -16.46
CA ARG A 122 2.72 14.53 -15.42
C ARG A 122 2.10 15.92 -15.30
N ASP A 123 2.01 16.64 -16.42
CA ASP A 123 1.56 18.02 -16.47
C ASP A 123 0.07 18.13 -16.12
N ALA A 124 -0.76 17.18 -16.56
CA ALA A 124 -2.14 17.06 -16.13
C ALA A 124 -2.29 16.84 -14.63
N ASN A 125 -1.53 15.90 -14.05
CA ASN A 125 -1.57 15.62 -12.60
C ASN A 125 -1.09 16.83 -11.78
N LEU A 126 -0.05 17.55 -12.22
CA LEU A 126 0.41 18.79 -11.59
C LEU A 126 -0.65 19.90 -11.64
N ARG A 127 -1.33 20.05 -12.78
CA ARG A 127 -2.40 21.04 -12.95
C ARG A 127 -3.58 20.74 -12.03
N VAL A 128 -4.01 19.48 -11.97
CA VAL A 128 -5.12 19.03 -11.13
C VAL A 128 -4.78 19.13 -9.64
N LEU A 129 -3.54 18.82 -9.24
CA LEU A 129 -3.05 19.03 -7.87
C LEU A 129 -3.18 20.49 -7.44
N LYS A 130 -2.69 21.42 -8.27
CA LYS A 130 -2.80 22.87 -8.00
C LYS A 130 -4.25 23.32 -7.96
N LYS A 131 -5.09 22.84 -8.89
CA LYS A 131 -6.53 23.15 -8.90
C LYS A 131 -7.20 22.71 -7.60
N GLY A 132 -6.87 21.54 -7.07
CA GLY A 132 -7.37 21.05 -5.78
C GLY A 132 -6.92 21.92 -4.59
N TYR A 133 -5.66 22.35 -4.59
CA TYR A 133 -5.13 23.24 -3.55
C TYR A 133 -5.83 24.62 -3.57
N HIS A 134 -5.91 25.26 -4.74
CA HIS A 134 -6.58 26.56 -4.90
C HIS A 134 -8.10 26.50 -4.71
N TYR A 135 -8.72 25.34 -4.95
CA TYR A 135 -10.13 25.14 -4.64
C TYR A 135 -10.40 25.34 -3.15
N GLY A 136 -9.50 24.85 -2.29
CA GLY A 136 -9.59 25.13 -0.86
C GLY A 136 -9.54 26.63 -0.54
N GLU A 137 -8.61 27.38 -1.17
CA GLU A 137 -8.47 28.84 -0.95
C GLU A 137 -9.68 29.66 -1.40
N THR A 138 -10.41 29.18 -2.40
CA THR A 138 -11.50 29.94 -3.04
C THR A 138 -12.87 29.60 -2.48
N VAL A 139 -13.02 28.48 -1.81
CA VAL A 139 -14.30 28.02 -1.30
C VAL A 139 -14.36 28.26 0.21
N ASP A 140 -15.24 29.17 0.63
CA ASP A 140 -15.54 29.49 2.04
C ASP A 140 -16.24 28.34 2.81
N ALA A 141 -16.18 27.10 2.30
CA ALA A 141 -16.87 25.96 2.90
C ALA A 141 -16.08 25.30 4.06
N PHE A 142 -14.78 25.57 4.17
CA PHE A 142 -13.93 24.97 5.20
C PHE A 142 -13.78 25.90 6.41
N ALA A 143 -14.46 25.58 7.50
CA ALA A 143 -14.48 26.41 8.71
C ALA A 143 -13.14 26.45 9.47
N VAL A 144 -12.27 25.45 9.30
CA VAL A 144 -11.02 25.30 10.05
C VAL A 144 -9.93 24.70 9.17
N GLN A 145 -8.76 25.36 9.14
CA GLN A 145 -7.51 24.74 8.69
C GLN A 145 -6.79 24.16 9.91
N TYR A 146 -6.22 22.96 9.74
CA TYR A 146 -5.42 22.33 10.78
C TYR A 146 -3.95 22.51 10.44
N GLU A 147 -3.14 22.95 11.39
CA GLU A 147 -1.68 22.99 11.23
C GLU A 147 -1.09 21.67 11.70
N VAL A 148 -0.57 20.87 10.76
CA VAL A 148 0.16 19.64 11.10
C VAL A 148 1.64 20.00 11.26
N ASN A 149 2.05 20.16 12.51
CA ASN A 149 3.44 20.40 12.89
C ASN A 149 4.36 19.33 12.31
N GLU A 150 5.59 19.72 11.98
CA GLU A 150 6.63 18.78 11.64
C GLU A 150 6.84 17.76 12.78
N ALA A 151 7.03 16.49 12.43
CA ALA A 151 7.36 15.48 13.42
C ALA A 151 8.72 15.79 14.02
N ALA A 152 8.83 15.76 15.35
CA ALA A 152 10.10 15.91 16.05
C ALA A 152 11.00 14.71 15.72
N MET A 153 11.84 14.87 14.68
CA MET A 153 12.76 13.85 14.19
C MET A 153 14.20 14.32 14.43
N THR A 154 15.04 13.41 14.89
CA THR A 154 16.49 13.67 15.04
C THR A 154 17.09 13.98 13.66
N PRO A 155 18.04 14.91 13.52
CA PRO A 155 18.71 15.14 12.23
C PRO A 155 19.33 13.86 11.68
N GLY A 156 19.06 13.52 10.42
CA GLY A 156 19.55 12.32 9.79
C GLY A 156 18.96 12.05 8.41
N THR A 157 19.44 11.01 7.75
CA THR A 157 18.89 10.52 6.48
C THR A 157 17.83 9.48 6.77
N TYR A 158 16.59 9.78 6.37
CA TYR A 158 15.45 8.89 6.55
C TYR A 158 15.08 8.22 5.22
N ARG A 159 14.68 6.96 5.29
CA ARG A 159 14.09 6.22 4.17
C ARG A 159 12.76 5.64 4.61
N ALA A 160 11.71 5.90 3.85
CA ALA A 160 10.46 5.18 3.99
C ALA A 160 10.62 3.81 3.30
N VAL A 161 10.42 2.74 4.04
CA VAL A 161 10.50 1.36 3.52
C VAL A 161 9.28 0.57 3.96
N ARG A 162 8.84 -0.36 3.11
CA ARG A 162 7.83 -1.35 3.49
C ARG A 162 8.48 -2.51 4.25
N GLY A 163 7.68 -3.30 4.97
CA GLY A 163 8.21 -4.43 5.74
C GLY A 163 8.96 -5.46 4.91
N ALA A 164 8.41 -5.86 3.75
CA ALA A 164 9.06 -6.80 2.83
C ALA A 164 10.36 -6.22 2.24
N GLU A 165 10.35 -4.93 1.88
CA GLU A 165 11.53 -4.21 1.37
C GLU A 165 12.65 -4.15 2.43
N ALA A 166 12.30 -3.78 3.67
CA ALA A 166 13.24 -3.75 4.78
C ALA A 166 13.85 -5.14 5.05
N LEU A 167 13.04 -6.19 4.99
CA LEU A 167 13.50 -7.56 5.18
C LEU A 167 14.45 -8.00 4.07
N ALA A 168 14.10 -7.75 2.80
CA ALA A 168 14.95 -8.05 1.65
C ALA A 168 16.30 -7.33 1.74
N LEU A 169 16.30 -6.02 2.04
CA LEU A 169 17.54 -5.26 2.27
C LEU A 169 18.36 -5.81 3.44
N GLY A 170 17.69 -6.29 4.50
CA GLY A 170 18.34 -6.99 5.61
C GLY A 170 19.04 -8.28 5.19
N LEU A 171 18.42 -9.09 4.33
CA LEU A 171 19.02 -10.30 3.78
C LEU A 171 20.21 -9.99 2.88
N VAL A 172 20.11 -8.96 2.04
CA VAL A 172 21.22 -8.48 1.21
C VAL A 172 22.38 -8.01 2.10
N ALA A 173 22.08 -7.23 3.14
CA ALA A 173 23.10 -6.78 4.09
C ALA A 173 23.77 -7.97 4.81
N ALA A 174 23.00 -8.98 5.21
CA ALA A 174 23.53 -10.20 5.82
C ALA A 174 24.46 -10.95 4.86
N SER A 175 24.06 -11.12 3.60
CA SER A 175 24.87 -11.75 2.55
C SER A 175 26.20 -11.01 2.33
N VAL A 176 26.15 -9.67 2.21
CA VAL A 176 27.36 -8.86 2.03
C VAL A 176 28.28 -8.95 3.25
N LYS A 177 27.74 -8.93 4.47
CA LYS A 177 28.53 -8.97 5.71
C LYS A 177 29.11 -10.35 6.00
N SER A 178 28.39 -11.42 5.68
CA SER A 178 28.87 -12.80 5.85
C SER A 178 29.78 -13.27 4.72
N SER A 179 29.82 -12.54 3.59
CA SER A 179 30.46 -12.98 2.34
C SER A 179 29.88 -14.28 1.77
N LEU A 180 28.68 -14.67 2.20
CA LEU A 180 27.93 -15.79 1.63
C LEU A 180 26.96 -15.25 0.59
N ARG A 181 26.86 -15.90 -0.56
CA ARG A 181 25.89 -15.53 -1.58
C ARG A 181 24.48 -15.85 -1.10
N LEU A 182 23.56 -14.90 -1.24
CA LEU A 182 22.15 -15.13 -0.91
C LEU A 182 21.48 -15.98 -2.00
N PHE A 183 20.96 -17.15 -1.61
CA PHE A 183 20.02 -17.92 -2.42
C PHE A 183 18.63 -17.83 -1.79
N TYR A 184 17.66 -17.35 -2.56
CA TYR A 184 16.27 -17.19 -2.13
C TYR A 184 15.35 -18.10 -2.95
N GLY A 185 14.90 -19.20 -2.35
CA GLY A 185 13.92 -20.12 -2.94
C GLY A 185 12.50 -19.81 -2.47
N SER A 186 11.55 -19.60 -3.38
CA SER A 186 10.17 -19.27 -2.98
C SER A 186 9.13 -19.80 -3.95
N TYR A 187 7.93 -20.01 -3.44
CA TYR A 187 6.72 -20.21 -4.22
C TYR A 187 5.80 -19.00 -4.00
N PRO A 188 5.16 -18.42 -5.04
CA PRO A 188 4.34 -17.22 -4.87
C PRO A 188 3.15 -17.44 -3.93
N ILE A 189 3.12 -16.70 -2.81
CA ILE A 189 2.02 -16.70 -1.85
C ILE A 189 1.88 -15.30 -1.22
N THR A 190 0.66 -14.78 -1.14
CA THR A 190 0.38 -13.51 -0.45
C THR A 190 0.55 -13.68 1.07
N PRO A 191 1.26 -12.79 1.79
CA PRO A 191 1.95 -11.58 1.33
C PRO A 191 3.47 -11.74 1.05
N ALA A 192 4.01 -12.97 1.07
CA ALA A 192 5.44 -13.25 0.93
C ALA A 192 6.05 -12.96 -0.46
N SER A 193 5.23 -12.93 -1.52
CA SER A 193 5.70 -12.66 -2.89
C SER A 193 6.42 -11.32 -3.05
N ASP A 194 6.12 -10.32 -2.21
CA ASP A 194 6.77 -9.00 -2.28
C ASP A 194 8.29 -9.07 -1.99
N ILE A 195 8.74 -10.07 -1.20
CA ILE A 195 10.18 -10.29 -0.94
C ILE A 195 10.89 -10.75 -2.21
N LEU A 196 10.25 -11.63 -3.00
CA LEU A 196 10.80 -12.11 -4.27
C LEU A 196 10.97 -10.95 -5.25
N HIS A 197 9.94 -10.10 -5.38
CA HIS A 197 9.98 -8.93 -6.25
C HIS A 197 11.14 -8.00 -5.89
N GLU A 198 11.27 -7.63 -4.62
CA GLU A 198 12.36 -6.77 -4.16
C GLU A 198 13.74 -7.40 -4.38
N LEU A 199 13.96 -8.65 -3.95
CA LEU A 199 15.25 -9.32 -4.10
C LEU A 199 15.67 -9.51 -5.57
N SER A 200 14.71 -9.64 -6.48
CA SER A 200 15.00 -9.81 -7.91
C SER A 200 15.64 -8.57 -8.55
N GLU A 201 15.48 -7.40 -7.95
CA GLU A 201 16.11 -6.14 -8.37
C GLU A 201 17.57 -6.03 -7.88
N HIS A 202 17.94 -6.78 -6.82
CA HIS A 202 19.24 -6.70 -6.15
C HIS A 202 20.29 -7.72 -6.66
N LYS A 203 20.18 -8.15 -7.92
CA LYS A 203 21.13 -9.10 -8.56
C LYS A 203 22.57 -8.58 -8.60
N ASN A 204 22.76 -7.27 -8.58
CA ASN A 204 24.06 -6.61 -8.49
C ASN A 204 24.82 -6.96 -7.20
N PHE A 205 24.15 -7.43 -6.15
CA PHE A 205 24.77 -7.95 -4.93
C PHE A 205 25.04 -9.47 -4.98
N GLY A 206 24.85 -10.11 -6.14
CA GLY A 206 25.02 -11.55 -6.30
C GLY A 206 23.84 -12.39 -5.80
N VAL A 207 22.71 -11.76 -5.46
CA VAL A 207 21.49 -12.46 -5.02
C VAL A 207 20.98 -13.37 -6.13
N ILE A 208 20.68 -14.62 -5.78
CA ILE A 208 20.01 -15.59 -6.65
C ILE A 208 18.59 -15.79 -6.13
N THR A 209 17.60 -15.47 -6.97
CA THR A 209 16.19 -15.76 -6.71
C THR A 209 15.74 -16.96 -7.54
N PHE A 210 15.10 -17.93 -6.91
CA PHE A 210 14.54 -19.11 -7.55
C PHE A 210 13.04 -19.21 -7.22
N GLN A 211 12.20 -19.09 -8.25
CA GLN A 211 10.77 -19.35 -8.13
C GLN A 211 10.53 -20.83 -8.41
N ALA A 212 10.21 -21.58 -7.37
CA ALA A 212 9.95 -23.00 -7.46
C ALA A 212 8.49 -23.29 -7.87
N GLU A 213 8.22 -24.54 -8.20
CA GLU A 213 6.90 -25.07 -8.54
C GLU A 213 5.95 -25.19 -7.34
N ASP A 214 6.50 -25.39 -6.14
CA ASP A 214 5.76 -25.50 -4.88
C ASP A 214 6.65 -25.14 -3.66
N GLU A 215 6.04 -25.13 -2.47
CA GLU A 215 6.74 -24.80 -1.23
C GLU A 215 7.80 -25.83 -0.80
N ILE A 216 7.65 -27.10 -1.20
CA ILE A 216 8.60 -28.17 -0.88
C ILE A 216 9.88 -27.96 -1.69
N ALA A 217 9.76 -27.81 -3.00
CA ALA A 217 10.85 -27.48 -3.92
C ALA A 217 11.54 -26.17 -3.53
N ALA A 218 10.79 -25.16 -3.10
CA ALA A 218 11.35 -23.89 -2.61
C ALA A 218 12.23 -24.05 -1.35
N ALA A 219 11.80 -24.85 -0.36
CA ALA A 219 12.59 -25.04 0.85
C ALA A 219 13.78 -25.98 0.61
N THR A 220 13.59 -27.07 -0.13
CA THR A 220 14.64 -28.05 -0.43
C THR A 220 15.76 -27.44 -1.27
N SER A 221 15.44 -26.59 -2.25
CA SER A 221 16.44 -25.83 -3.01
C SER A 221 17.22 -24.85 -2.13
N ALA A 222 16.54 -24.15 -1.21
CA ALA A 222 17.20 -23.26 -0.26
C ALA A 222 18.14 -24.03 0.69
N LEU A 223 17.72 -25.18 1.22
CA LEU A 223 18.56 -26.04 2.05
C LEU A 223 19.75 -26.61 1.25
N GLY A 224 19.53 -26.99 -0.01
CA GLY A 224 20.59 -27.43 -0.92
C GLY A 224 21.62 -26.32 -1.21
N ALA A 225 21.19 -25.07 -1.33
CA ALA A 225 22.08 -23.93 -1.45
C ALA A 225 22.96 -23.78 -0.19
N SER A 226 22.38 -23.95 1.00
CA SER A 226 23.14 -23.97 2.26
C SER A 226 24.17 -25.09 2.33
N PHE A 227 23.84 -26.29 1.87
CA PHE A 227 24.81 -27.38 1.74
C PHE A 227 25.97 -27.02 0.78
N GLY A 228 25.66 -26.27 -0.29
CA GLY A 228 26.64 -25.74 -1.23
C GLY A 228 27.50 -24.57 -0.71
N GLY A 229 27.24 -24.08 0.51
CA GLY A 229 27.97 -22.98 1.14
C GLY A 229 27.35 -21.58 0.93
N ASP A 230 26.14 -21.49 0.37
CA ASP A 230 25.41 -20.24 0.20
C ASP A 230 24.52 -19.95 1.43
N LEU A 231 24.02 -18.71 1.56
CA LEU A 231 22.99 -18.37 2.53
C LEU A 231 21.62 -18.77 1.97
N GLY A 232 21.15 -19.96 2.34
CA GLY A 232 19.84 -20.48 1.94
C GLY A 232 18.67 -19.85 2.71
N VAL A 233 17.79 -19.18 1.98
CA VAL A 233 16.60 -18.50 2.52
C VAL A 233 15.37 -18.91 1.71
N CYS A 234 14.24 -19.10 2.39
CA CYS A 234 12.94 -19.17 1.74
C CYS A 234 11.90 -18.32 2.49
N ALA A 235 10.86 -17.84 1.80
CA ALA A 235 9.73 -17.19 2.44
C ALA A 235 8.41 -17.84 2.05
N THR A 236 7.44 -17.71 2.94
CA THR A 236 6.10 -18.27 2.80
C THR A 236 5.12 -17.63 3.80
N SER A 237 3.96 -18.25 4.00
CA SER A 237 2.97 -17.95 5.05
C SER A 237 2.46 -19.28 5.62
N GLY A 238 1.64 -19.27 6.68
CA GLY A 238 1.17 -20.46 7.42
C GLY A 238 0.95 -21.76 6.61
N PRO A 239 0.17 -21.77 5.51
CA PRO A 239 -0.03 -22.99 4.70
C PRO A 239 1.26 -23.57 4.13
N GLY A 240 2.16 -22.70 3.69
CA GLY A 240 3.43 -23.13 3.12
C GLY A 240 4.47 -23.46 4.19
N VAL A 241 4.39 -22.90 5.41
CA VAL A 241 5.17 -23.40 6.56
C VAL A 241 4.84 -24.87 6.81
N ALA A 242 3.56 -25.25 6.77
CA ALA A 242 3.12 -26.63 6.97
C ALA A 242 3.78 -27.59 5.97
N LEU A 243 3.84 -27.19 4.69
CA LEU A 243 4.47 -27.98 3.63
C LEU A 243 6.00 -28.05 3.75
N LYS A 244 6.63 -27.06 4.39
CA LYS A 244 8.09 -27.01 4.58
C LYS A 244 8.59 -27.78 5.79
N THR A 245 7.70 -28.24 6.68
CA THR A 245 8.04 -28.91 7.95
C THR A 245 9.02 -30.06 7.78
N GLU A 246 8.84 -30.90 6.75
CA GLU A 246 9.77 -32.02 6.47
C GLU A 246 11.18 -31.52 6.15
N THR A 247 11.30 -30.46 5.33
CA THR A 247 12.60 -29.88 4.98
C THR A 247 13.24 -29.17 6.17
N ILE A 248 12.45 -28.51 7.02
CA ILE A 248 12.94 -27.91 8.27
C ILE A 248 13.52 -28.99 9.17
N GLY A 249 12.80 -30.11 9.34
CA GLY A 249 13.28 -31.27 10.09
C GLY A 249 14.57 -31.85 9.53
N LEU A 250 14.69 -31.95 8.19
CA LEU A 250 15.93 -32.37 7.53
C LEU A 250 17.09 -31.40 7.82
N GLY A 251 16.85 -30.09 7.75
CA GLY A 251 17.85 -29.06 8.06
C GLY A 251 18.36 -29.16 9.50
N VAL A 252 17.46 -29.41 10.46
CA VAL A 252 17.84 -29.67 11.86
C VAL A 252 18.68 -30.95 11.98
N MET A 253 18.23 -32.06 11.37
CA MET A 253 18.92 -33.35 11.45
C MET A 253 20.32 -33.33 10.82
N THR A 254 20.52 -32.50 9.79
CA THR A 254 21.79 -32.37 9.06
C THR A 254 22.65 -31.19 9.52
N GLU A 255 22.19 -30.43 10.51
CA GLU A 255 22.84 -29.21 11.02
C GLU A 255 23.13 -28.17 9.91
N LEU A 256 22.29 -28.14 8.88
CA LEU A 256 22.41 -27.19 7.77
C LEU A 256 21.66 -25.89 8.09
N PRO A 257 22.27 -24.71 7.89
CA PRO A 257 21.60 -23.44 8.16
C PRO A 257 20.47 -23.21 7.15
N LEU A 258 19.28 -22.85 7.62
CA LEU A 258 18.15 -22.49 6.76
C LEU A 258 17.37 -21.35 7.41
N VAL A 259 17.13 -20.27 6.66
CA VAL A 259 16.23 -19.20 7.12
C VAL A 259 14.87 -19.38 6.44
N VAL A 260 13.82 -19.56 7.24
CA VAL A 260 12.43 -19.60 6.77
C VAL A 260 11.71 -18.36 7.27
N ILE A 261 11.26 -17.52 6.34
CA ILE A 261 10.47 -16.33 6.63
C ILE A 261 9.00 -16.69 6.55
N ASP A 262 8.33 -16.64 7.68
CA ASP A 262 6.88 -16.78 7.76
C ASP A 262 6.21 -15.40 7.84
N MET A 263 5.63 -14.96 6.72
CA MET A 263 4.79 -13.77 6.68
C MET A 263 3.36 -14.15 7.08
N GLN A 264 3.11 -14.12 8.38
CA GLN A 264 1.84 -14.56 8.98
C GLN A 264 0.64 -13.79 8.42
N ARG A 265 -0.41 -14.55 8.09
CA ARG A 265 -1.71 -14.08 7.61
C ARG A 265 -2.82 -14.87 8.31
N GLY A 266 -4.07 -14.41 8.19
CA GLY A 266 -5.19 -15.09 8.85
C GLY A 266 -5.32 -16.55 8.45
N GLY A 267 -5.38 -17.44 9.44
CA GLY A 267 -5.57 -18.89 9.29
C GLY A 267 -6.89 -19.38 9.88
N PRO A 268 -7.09 -20.70 10.09
CA PRO A 268 -6.29 -21.81 9.59
C PRO A 268 -6.56 -22.11 8.09
N SER A 269 -5.78 -23.03 7.51
CA SER A 269 -5.89 -23.40 6.08
C SER A 269 -5.72 -22.17 5.18
N THR A 270 -6.55 -21.96 4.16
CA THR A 270 -6.49 -20.75 3.31
C THR A 270 -6.70 -19.47 4.13
N GLY A 271 -7.57 -19.54 5.15
CA GLY A 271 -7.92 -18.44 6.06
C GLY A 271 -8.29 -17.14 5.34
N LEU A 272 -7.64 -16.03 5.72
CA LEU A 272 -7.84 -14.68 5.18
C LEU A 272 -6.53 -14.17 4.56
N PRO A 273 -6.24 -14.47 3.28
CA PRO A 273 -4.93 -14.22 2.67
C PRO A 273 -4.43 -12.77 2.71
N THR A 274 -5.34 -11.81 2.84
CA THR A 274 -5.06 -10.36 2.84
C THR A 274 -5.17 -9.72 4.22
N LYS A 275 -5.45 -10.50 5.27
CA LYS A 275 -5.57 -10.01 6.65
C LYS A 275 -4.38 -10.51 7.47
N PRO A 276 -3.72 -9.62 8.23
CA PRO A 276 -2.66 -10.04 9.14
C PRO A 276 -3.27 -10.77 10.34
N GLU A 277 -2.55 -11.76 10.84
CA GLU A 277 -2.83 -12.46 12.09
C GLU A 277 -1.50 -12.93 12.69
N GLN A 278 -1.48 -13.29 13.97
CA GLN A 278 -0.29 -13.81 14.68
C GLN A 278 -0.54 -15.23 15.21
N GLY A 279 -1.15 -16.09 14.38
CA GLY A 279 -1.62 -17.42 14.76
C GLY A 279 -0.57 -18.53 14.64
N ASP A 280 0.53 -18.28 13.92
CA ASP A 280 1.43 -19.35 13.47
C ASP A 280 2.54 -19.68 14.49
N LEU A 281 2.54 -19.05 15.67
CA LEU A 281 3.59 -19.24 16.69
C LEU A 281 3.79 -20.71 17.09
N LEU A 282 2.70 -21.44 17.36
CA LEU A 282 2.82 -22.84 17.79
C LEU A 282 3.34 -23.74 16.66
N GLN A 283 2.94 -23.46 15.42
CA GLN A 283 3.45 -24.16 14.24
C GLN A 283 4.96 -23.90 14.06
N ALA A 284 5.41 -22.65 14.20
CA ALA A 284 6.81 -22.30 14.08
C ALA A 284 7.70 -22.96 15.16
N VAL A 285 7.18 -23.18 16.37
CA VAL A 285 7.91 -23.77 17.50
C VAL A 285 7.89 -25.30 17.47
N TYR A 286 6.76 -25.91 17.10
CA TYR A 286 6.54 -27.35 17.26
C TYR A 286 6.48 -28.14 15.94
N GLY A 287 6.41 -27.47 14.79
CA GLY A 287 6.15 -28.08 13.49
C GLY A 287 4.66 -28.22 13.21
#